data_AF-A0A1H6V8P7-F1
#
_entry.id   AF-A0A1H6V8P7-F1
#
_cell.length_a   1.000
_cell.length_b   1.000
_cell.length_c   1.000
_cell.angle_alpha   90.00
_cell.angle_beta   90.00
_cell.angle_gamma   90.00
#
_symmetry.space_group_name_H-M   'P 1'
#
loop_
_entity.id
_entity.type
_entity.pdbx_description
1 polymer ?
#
loop_
_entity_poly.entity_id
_entity_poly.type
_entity_poly.pdbx_seq_one_letter_code
_entity_poly.pdbx_strand_id
1 'polypeptide(L)'
;MTYEPATQEIAFVLPLYFLKAEVSFIRKSREDEALNIPISSSHLARHVISTANLSKGYWRVLLNWSEGKARYCSEKVIEVL
;
A
#
# COMPACT_ATOMS: atom_id res chain seq x y z
N MET A 1 5.97 -4.78 -4.00
CA MET A 1 5.98 -3.76 -2.93
C MET A 1 7.31 -3.79 -2.19
N THR A 2 7.91 -2.63 -1.98
CA THR A 2 9.18 -2.44 -1.25
C THR A 2 8.97 -1.45 -0.13
N TYR A 3 9.40 -1.78 1.08
CA TYR A 3 9.29 -0.91 2.26
C TYR A 3 10.68 -0.42 2.60
N GLU A 4 10.81 0.89 2.83
CA GLU A 4 12.05 1.57 3.18
C GLU A 4 11.89 2.19 4.57
N PRO A 5 12.41 1.53 5.63
CA PRO A 5 12.28 2.02 7.00
C PRO A 5 12.97 3.36 7.22
N ALA A 6 14.09 3.62 6.52
CA ALA A 6 14.89 4.84 6.73
C ALA A 6 14.13 6.10 6.29
N THR A 7 13.34 6.02 5.22
CA THR A 7 12.51 7.13 4.74
C THR A 7 11.05 7.02 5.19
N GLN A 8 10.68 5.94 5.90
CA GLN A 8 9.30 5.63 6.29
C GLN A 8 8.36 5.64 5.08
N GLU A 9 8.73 4.89 4.06
CA GLU A 9 7.99 4.84 2.80
C GLU A 9 7.73 3.41 2.36
N ILE A 10 6.60 3.20 1.70
CA ILE A 10 6.38 2.02 0.88
C ILE A 10 6.22 2.42 -0.59
N ALA A 11 6.96 1.74 -1.44
CA ALA A 11 6.91 1.93 -2.88
C ALA A 11 6.34 0.70 -3.58
N PHE A 12 5.56 0.94 -4.63
CA PHE A 12 5.03 -0.09 -5.50
C PHE A 12 4.86 0.41 -6.92
N VAL A 13 4.73 -0.53 -7.85
CA VAL A 13 4.53 -0.26 -9.26
C VAL A 13 3.12 -0.74 -9.64
N LEU A 14 2.37 0.14 -10.28
CA LEU A 14 1.10 -0.17 -10.92
C LEU A 14 1.24 0.01 -12.44
N PRO A 15 0.50 -0.76 -13.24
CA PRO A 15 0.39 -0.55 -14.68
C PRO A 15 -0.22 0.82 -14.99
N LEU A 16 0.25 1.50 -16.04
CA LEU A 16 -0.14 2.89 -16.36
C LEU A 16 -1.65 3.11 -16.55
N TYR A 17 -2.38 2.05 -16.90
CA TYR A 17 -3.80 2.10 -17.23
C TYR A 17 -4.69 1.39 -16.19
N PHE A 18 -4.23 1.30 -14.93
CA PHE A 18 -5.10 0.81 -13.86
C PHE A 18 -6.33 1.72 -13.70
N LEU A 19 -7.50 1.12 -13.44
CA LEU A 19 -8.76 1.87 -13.30
C LEU A 19 -9.00 2.34 -11.86
N LYS A 20 -8.73 1.45 -10.90
CA LYS A 20 -8.85 1.71 -9.46
C LYS A 20 -7.71 0.99 -8.77
N ALA A 21 -7.11 1.66 -7.80
CA ALA A 21 -6.14 1.05 -6.91
C ALA A 21 -6.32 1.61 -5.49
N GLU A 22 -6.00 0.79 -4.50
CA GLU A 22 -6.06 1.11 -3.08
C GLU A 22 -4.95 0.36 -2.36
N VAL A 23 -4.30 1.04 -1.42
CA VAL A 23 -3.41 0.40 -0.46
C VAL A 23 -4.02 0.47 0.94
N SER A 24 -4.09 -0.67 1.61
CA SER A 24 -4.62 -0.82 2.95
C SER A 24 -3.51 -1.23 3.91
N PHE A 25 -3.36 -0.52 5.02
CA PHE A 25 -2.48 -0.90 6.12
C PHE A 25 -3.34 -1.40 7.27
N ILE A 26 -3.13 -2.64 7.70
CA ILE A 26 -3.91 -3.28 8.78
C ILE A 26 -2.93 -3.70 9.86
N ARG A 27 -3.09 -3.18 11.08
CA ARG A 27 -2.20 -3.53 12.18
C ARG A 27 -2.46 -4.96 12.65
N LYS A 28 -1.43 -5.80 12.72
CA LYS A 28 -1.60 -7.23 13.07
C LYS A 28 -2.14 -7.45 14.48
N SER A 29 -1.82 -6.57 15.42
CA SER A 29 -2.28 -6.66 16.81
C SER A 29 -3.68 -6.09 17.03
N ARG A 30 -4.22 -5.33 16.06
CA ARG A 30 -5.45 -4.54 16.15
C ARG A 30 -6.03 -4.36 14.75
N GLU A 31 -6.85 -5.29 14.30
CA GLU A 31 -7.44 -5.23 12.95
C GLU A 31 -8.39 -4.04 12.75
N ASP A 32 -8.88 -3.44 13.83
CA ASP A 32 -9.65 -2.19 13.85
C ASP A 32 -8.79 -0.96 13.49
N GLU A 33 -7.46 -1.05 13.62
CA GLU A 33 -6.52 -0.03 13.18
C GLU A 33 -6.14 -0.30 11.71
N ALA A 34 -7.06 0.10 10.82
CA ALA A 34 -6.89 0.00 9.37
C ALA A 34 -6.88 1.38 8.70
N LEU A 35 -5.88 1.63 7.85
CA LEU A 35 -5.79 2.84 7.03
C LEU A 35 -5.88 2.45 5.55
N ASN A 36 -6.89 2.99 4.86
CA ASN A 36 -7.09 2.77 3.43
C ASN A 36 -6.75 4.05 2.66
N ILE A 37 -5.87 3.93 1.68
CA ILE A 37 -5.41 5.06 0.86
C ILE A 37 -5.75 4.74 -0.61
N PRO A 38 -6.71 5.46 -1.21
CA PRO A 38 -6.97 5.32 -2.63
C PRO A 38 -5.79 5.87 -3.44
N ILE A 39 -5.41 5.16 -4.50
CA ILE A 39 -4.33 5.58 -5.40
C ILE A 39 -4.96 6.14 -6.67
N SER A 40 -4.74 7.43 -6.90
CA SER A 40 -5.15 8.10 -8.13
C SER A 40 -4.26 7.69 -9.30
N SER A 41 -4.84 7.52 -10.49
CA SER A 41 -4.08 7.30 -11.71
C SER A 41 -3.25 8.55 -12.01
N SER A 42 -1.93 8.45 -11.85
CA SER A 42 -1.03 9.59 -12.01
C SER A 42 -0.21 9.54 -13.30
N HIS A 43 -0.52 8.65 -14.25
CA HIS A 43 0.33 8.34 -15.43
C HIS A 43 1.78 7.93 -15.06
N LEU A 44 2.08 7.78 -13.77
CA LEU A 44 3.34 7.28 -13.25
C LEU A 44 3.12 5.83 -12.84
N ALA A 45 4.04 4.96 -13.24
CA ALA A 45 3.97 3.56 -12.84
C ALA A 45 4.34 3.40 -11.37
N ARG A 46 5.29 4.19 -10.86
CA ARG A 46 5.78 4.10 -9.48
C ARG A 46 4.99 5.01 -8.55
N HIS A 47 4.48 4.43 -7.48
CA HIS A 47 3.80 5.14 -6.40
C HIS A 47 4.58 4.97 -5.10
N VAL A 48 4.58 6.01 -4.29
CA VAL A 48 5.21 6.05 -2.97
C VAL A 48 4.19 6.56 -1.97
N ILE A 49 4.07 5.87 -0.85
CA ILE A 49 3.17 6.21 0.23
C ILE A 49 3.98 6.30 1.52
N SER A 50 3.84 7.41 2.24
CA SER A 50 4.47 7.59 3.54
C SER A 50 3.81 6.70 4.59
N THR A 51 4.62 6.06 5.41
CA THR A 51 4.23 5.30 6.60
C THR A 51 4.52 6.07 7.90
N ALA A 52 4.91 7.35 7.83
CA ALA A 52 5.33 8.13 8.99
C ALA A 52 4.23 8.28 10.07
N ASN A 53 2.96 8.21 9.65
CA ASN A 53 1.81 8.31 10.55
C ASN A 53 1.35 6.94 11.10
N LEU A 54 1.99 5.83 10.70
CA LEU A 54 1.65 4.52 11.26
C LEU A 54 2.25 4.38 12.65
N SER A 55 1.46 3.84 13.58
CA SER A 55 1.95 3.47 14.89
C SER A 55 2.97 2.32 14.79
N LYS A 56 3.91 2.25 15.74
CA LYS A 56 4.95 1.21 15.75
C LYS A 56 4.37 -0.20 15.82
N GLY A 57 5.01 -1.15 15.17
CA GLY A 57 4.66 -2.57 15.20
C GLY A 57 4.50 -3.18 13.81
N TYR A 58 3.89 -4.37 13.77
CA TYR A 58 3.71 -5.12 12.53
C TYR A 58 2.41 -4.75 11.82
N TRP A 59 2.54 -4.44 10.53
CA TRP A 59 1.45 -4.09 9.65
C TRP A 59 1.37 -5.05 8.48
N ARG A 60 0.17 -5.51 8.15
CA ARG A 60 -0.14 -6.13 6.87
C ARG A 60 -0.55 -5.04 5.89
N VAL A 61 0.18 -4.95 4.78
CA VAL A 61 -0.07 -4.02 3.68
C VAL A 61 -0.68 -4.78 2.51
N LEU A 62 -1.86 -4.37 2.08
CA LEU A 62 -2.58 -4.95 0.94
C LEU A 62 -2.66 -3.90 -0.16
N LEU A 63 -2.14 -4.22 -1.34
CA LEU A 63 -2.30 -3.42 -2.54
C LEU A 63 -3.31 -4.13 -3.44
N ASN A 64 -4.47 -3.51 -3.66
CA ASN A 64 -5.49 -3.99 -4.57
C ASN A 64 -5.58 -3.06 -5.78
N TRP A 65 -5.62 -3.61 -6.99
CA TRP A 65 -5.87 -2.82 -8.19
C TRP A 65 -6.67 -3.58 -9.23
N SER A 66 -7.21 -2.85 -10.20
CA SER A 66 -7.97 -3.43 -11.31
C SER A 66 -7.52 -2.88 -12.65
N GLU A 67 -7.46 -3.77 -13.65
CA GLU A 67 -7.21 -3.45 -15.05
C GLU A 67 -8.35 -4.04 -15.89
N GLY A 68 -9.20 -3.17 -16.44
CA GLY A 68 -10.43 -3.60 -17.09
C GLY A 68 -11.32 -4.40 -16.13
N LYS A 69 -11.57 -5.67 -16.45
CA LYS A 69 -12.36 -6.60 -15.61
C LYS A 69 -11.50 -7.41 -14.63
N ALA A 70 -10.18 -7.41 -14.79
CA ALA A 70 -9.28 -8.16 -13.94
C ALA A 70 -9.04 -7.40 -12.62
N ARG A 71 -8.91 -8.15 -11.53
CA ARG A 71 -8.57 -7.65 -10.19
C ARG A 71 -7.33 -8.37 -9.71
N TYR A 72 -6.44 -7.62 -9.10
CA TYR A 72 -5.16 -8.09 -8.61
C TYR A 72 -4.96 -7.65 -7.16
N CYS A 73 -4.21 -8.46 -6.43
CA CYS A 73 -3.84 -8.18 -5.05
C CYS A 73 -2.37 -8.54 -4.85
N SER A 74 -1.67 -7.73 -4.05
CA SER A 74 -0.35 -8.03 -3.53
C SER A 74 -0.34 -7.75 -2.04
N GLU A 75 0.26 -8.63 -1.25
CA GLU A 75 0.37 -8.50 0.20
C GLU A 75 1.83 -8.38 0.62
N LYS A 76 2.09 -7.60 1.67
CA LYS A 76 3.38 -7.55 2.35
C LYS A 76 3.22 -7.27 3.83
N VAL A 77 4.00 -7.92 4.68
CA VAL A 77 4.13 -7.54 6.09
C VAL A 77 5.33 -6.61 6.25
N ILE A 78 5.15 -5.53 7.00
CA ILE A 78 6.21 -4.57 7.35
C ILE A 78 6.25 -4.39 8.87
N GLU A 79 7.41 -4.01 9.38
CA GLU A 79 7.62 -3.62 10.77
C GLU A 79 7.96 -2.13 10.80
N VAL A 80 7.13 -1.34 11.48
CA VAL A 80 7.35 0.08 11.70
C VAL A 80 8.01 0.26 13.07
N LEU A 81 9.23 0.81 13.10
CA LEU A 81 10.09 0.91 14.29
C LEU A 81 9.99 2.24 15.05
#